data_AF-A0ABD2C3N7-F1
#
_entry.id   AF-A0ABD2C3N7-F1
#
_cell.length_a   1.000
_cell.length_b   1.000
_cell.length_c   1.000
_cell.angle_alpha   90.00
_cell.angle_beta   90.00
_cell.angle_gamma   90.00
#
_symmetry.space_group_name_H-M   'P 1'
#
loop_
_entity.id
_entity.type
_entity.pdbx_description
1 polymer ?
#
loop_
_entity_poly.entity_id
_entity_poly.type
_entity_poly.pdbx_seq_one_letter_code
_entity_poly.pdbx_strand_id
1 'polypeptide(L)'
;MERNKSESKHTAQSLYKAEGILDPETRLKILSEKASRVKINHNIPPHRYYRSGIQMITQADVYVKEGNYEEAYHLYLKFIT
;
A
#
# COMPACT_ATOMS: atom_id res chain seq x y z
N MET A 1 -25.54 13.97 -18.27
CA MET A 1 -24.63 14.88 -17.53
C MET A 1 -24.01 14.10 -16.38
N GLU A 2 -22.99 13.28 -16.70
CA GLU A 2 -22.26 12.50 -15.69
C GLU A 2 -21.09 13.33 -15.18
N ARG A 3 -21.11 13.70 -13.89
CA ARG A 3 -19.99 14.39 -13.23
C ARG A 3 -19.52 13.56 -12.03
N ASN A 4 -18.26 13.14 -12.14
CA ASN A 4 -17.24 12.97 -11.10
C ASN A 4 -17.46 11.89 -10.02
N LYS A 5 -17.24 10.62 -10.39
CA LYS A 5 -16.93 9.52 -9.45
C LYS A 5 -15.45 9.49 -9.02
N SER A 6 -14.64 10.41 -9.53
CA SER A 6 -13.18 10.51 -9.31
C SER A 6 -12.77 11.36 -8.10
N GLU A 7 -13.65 12.23 -7.60
CA GLU A 7 -13.32 13.15 -6.51
C GLU A 7 -13.43 12.52 -5.10
N SER A 8 -14.19 11.43 -4.93
CA SER A 8 -14.45 10.85 -3.59
C SER A 8 -13.27 10.10 -2.97
N LYS A 9 -12.28 9.67 -3.77
CA LYS A 9 -11.13 8.90 -3.26
C LYS A 9 -10.05 9.77 -2.63
N HIS A 10 -9.99 11.05 -3.00
CA HIS A 10 -9.07 12.01 -2.37
C HIS A 10 -9.64 12.60 -1.08
N THR A 11 -10.97 12.68 -0.94
CA THR A 11 -11.63 13.19 0.27
C THR A 11 -11.44 12.28 1.47
N ALA A 12 -11.47 10.94 1.27
CA ALA A 12 -11.18 9.99 2.35
C ALA A 12 -9.74 10.17 2.87
N GLN A 13 -8.76 10.28 1.95
CA GLN A 13 -7.34 10.44 2.30
C GLN A 13 -7.07 11.67 3.19
N SER A 14 -7.91 12.71 3.10
CA SER A 14 -7.82 13.96 3.86
C SER A 14 -8.42 13.88 5.27
N LEU A 15 -9.29 12.91 5.55
CA LEU A 15 -9.95 12.76 6.86
C LEU A 15 -9.09 12.01 7.89
N TYR A 16 -8.03 11.32 7.46
CA TYR A 16 -7.21 10.47 8.34
C TYR A 16 -6.05 11.19 9.04
N LYS A 17 -5.79 12.46 8.72
CA LYS A 17 -4.72 13.25 9.36
C LYS A 17 -5.19 13.97 10.63
N ALA A 18 -6.49 13.95 10.92
CA ALA A 18 -7.09 14.57 12.08
C ALA A 18 -7.94 13.53 12.83
N GLU A 19 -7.64 13.38 14.11
CA GLU A 19 -8.47 12.75 15.15
C GLU A 19 -8.37 11.24 15.37
N GLY A 20 -7.84 10.90 16.56
CA GLY A 20 -8.17 9.69 17.30
C GLY A 20 -7.34 8.47 16.95
N ILE A 21 -6.84 7.80 17.99
CA ILE A 21 -6.29 6.45 17.89
C ILE A 21 -7.35 5.58 17.20
N LEU A 22 -7.12 5.21 15.94
CA LEU A 22 -7.96 4.26 15.23
C LEU A 22 -7.86 2.91 15.95
N ASP A 23 -8.98 2.20 15.97
CA ASP A 23 -8.98 0.81 16.40
C ASP A 23 -7.91 0.00 15.62
N PRO A 24 -7.10 -0.84 16.28
CA PRO A 24 -6.00 -1.56 15.64
C PRO A 24 -6.43 -2.39 14.42
N GLU A 25 -7.61 -2.99 14.44
CA GLU A 25 -8.15 -3.77 13.33
C GLU A 25 -8.44 -2.86 12.13
N THR A 26 -9.06 -1.71 12.40
CA THR A 26 -9.34 -0.70 11.38
C THR A 26 -8.05 -0.19 10.73
N ARG A 27 -7.01 0.08 11.54
CA ARG A 27 -5.70 0.51 11.03
C ARG A 27 -5.05 -0.55 10.14
N LEU A 28 -5.06 -1.82 10.57
CA LEU A 28 -4.53 -2.93 9.77
C LEU A 28 -5.31 -3.12 8.46
N LYS A 29 -6.63 -2.98 8.50
CA LYS A 29 -7.48 -3.07 7.32
C LYS A 29 -7.13 -1.99 6.30
N ILE A 30 -6.98 -0.74 6.73
CA ILE A 30 -6.60 0.38 5.85
C ILE A 30 -5.21 0.14 5.25
N LEU A 31 -4.21 -0.28 6.05
CA LEU A 31 -2.88 -0.62 5.55
C LEU A 31 -2.92 -1.75 4.51
N SER A 32 -3.77 -2.75 4.75
CA SER A 32 -3.94 -3.89 3.86
C SER A 32 -4.61 -3.51 2.54
N GLU A 33 -5.67 -2.71 2.60
CA GLU A 33 -6.35 -2.15 1.43
C GLU A 33 -5.45 -1.20 0.62
N LYS A 34 -4.49 -0.54 1.27
CA LYS A 34 -3.49 0.29 0.59
C LYS A 34 -2.46 -0.59 -0.13
N ALA A 35 -1.97 -1.65 0.52
CA ALA A 35 -0.98 -2.57 -0.03
C ALA A 35 -1.52 -3.37 -1.23
N SER A 36 -2.79 -3.78 -1.19
CA SER A 36 -3.40 -4.64 -2.22
C SER A 36 -3.69 -3.94 -3.55
N ARG A 37 -3.46 -2.63 -3.66
CA ARG A 37 -3.70 -1.84 -4.89
C ARG A 37 -2.56 -1.99 -5.91
N VAL A 38 -2.18 -3.22 -6.22
CA VAL A 38 -1.19 -3.54 -7.25
C VAL A 38 -1.86 -3.53 -8.62
N LYS A 39 -1.23 -2.85 -9.60
CA LYS A 39 -1.69 -2.82 -10.99
C LYS A 39 -0.63 -3.42 -11.89
N ILE A 40 -1.00 -4.47 -12.62
CA ILE A 40 -0.14 -5.09 -13.63
C ILE A 40 -0.41 -4.43 -14.98
N ASN A 41 0.66 -4.04 -15.66
CA ASN A 41 0.63 -3.51 -17.01
C ASN A 41 1.11 -4.61 -17.97
N HIS A 42 0.23 -5.04 -18.87
CA HIS A 42 0.50 -6.12 -19.82
C HIS A 42 1.58 -5.77 -20.85
N ASN A 43 1.94 -4.49 -21.00
CA ASN A 43 3.05 -4.06 -21.85
C ASN A 43 4.43 -4.24 -21.19
N ILE A 44 4.46 -4.56 -19.89
CA ILE A 44 5.70 -4.78 -19.14
C ILE A 44 5.95 -6.29 -19.02
N PRO A 45 7.13 -6.79 -19.44
CA PRO A 45 7.45 -8.20 -19.29
C PRO A 45 7.39 -8.67 -17.83
N PRO A 46 6.89 -9.88 -17.54
CA PRO A 46 6.77 -10.41 -16.17
C PRO A 46 8.08 -10.39 -15.36
N HIS A 47 9.22 -10.64 -16.01
CA HIS A 47 10.53 -10.64 -15.33
C HIS A 47 10.89 -9.28 -14.70
N ARG A 48 10.33 -8.17 -15.20
CA ARG A 48 10.56 -6.84 -14.64
C ARG A 48 9.88 -6.70 -13.28
N TYR A 49 8.67 -7.24 -13.13
CA TYR A 49 7.96 -7.30 -11.86
C TYR A 49 8.67 -8.19 -10.85
N TYR A 50 9.25 -9.31 -11.29
CA TYR A 50 10.07 -10.17 -10.43
C TYR A 50 11.25 -9.40 -9.82
N ARG A 51 12.01 -8.66 -10.65
CA ARG A 51 13.14 -7.84 -10.17
C ARG A 51 12.70 -6.75 -9.19
N SER A 52 11.61 -6.05 -9.50
CA SER A 52 11.04 -5.05 -8.60
C SER A 52 10.55 -5.67 -7.28
N GLY A 53 10.02 -6.90 -7.33
CA GLY A 53 9.59 -7.65 -6.16
C GLY A 53 10.76 -7.99 -5.23
N ILE A 54 11.91 -8.41 -5.77
CA ILE A 54 13.13 -8.63 -4.98
C ILE A 54 13.54 -7.34 -4.26
N GLN A 55 13.53 -6.20 -4.95
CA GLN A 55 13.83 -4.91 -4.33
C GLN A 55 12.85 -4.54 -3.22
N MET A 56 11.55 -4.84 -3.38
CA MET A 56 10.54 -4.60 -2.34
C MET A 56 10.82 -5.41 -1.07
N ILE A 57 11.19 -6.70 -1.18
CA ILE A 57 11.55 -7.51 -0.01
C ILE A 57 12.80 -6.96 0.67
N THR A 58 13.85 -6.67 -0.11
CA THR A 58 15.09 -6.11 0.44
C THR A 58 14.83 -4.81 1.20
N GLN A 59 13.96 -3.94 0.69
CA GLN A 59 13.58 -2.70 1.37
C GLN A 59 12.72 -2.96 2.62
N ALA A 60 11.81 -3.94 2.57
CA ALA A 60 11.00 -4.33 3.73
C ALA A 60 11.89 -4.79 4.89
N ASP A 61 12.92 -5.59 4.62
CA ASP A 61 13.87 -6.06 5.62
C ASP A 61 14.66 -4.90 6.27
N VAL A 62 14.96 -3.85 5.50
CA VAL A 62 15.57 -2.62 6.04
C VAL A 62 14.60 -1.93 7.01
N TYR A 63 13.33 -1.78 6.64
CA TYR A 63 12.33 -1.18 7.53
C TYR A 63 12.10 -1.99 8.82
N VAL A 64 12.16 -3.31 8.77
CA VAL A 64 12.13 -4.14 9.99
C VAL A 64 13.31 -3.80 10.91
N LYS A 65 14.53 -3.67 10.37
CA LYS A 65 15.73 -3.33 11.15
C LYS A 65 15.68 -1.92 11.75
N GLU A 66 15.03 -0.99 11.07
CA GLU A 66 14.80 0.38 11.55
C GLU A 66 13.63 0.49 12.54
N GLY A 67 12.89 -0.60 12.79
CA GLY A 67 11.70 -0.61 13.65
C GLY A 67 10.45 -0.01 12.99
N ASN A 68 10.48 0.25 11.68
CA ASN A 68 9.36 0.77 10.92
C ASN A 68 8.45 -0.38 10.42
N TYR A 69 7.71 -0.99 11.33
CA TYR A 69 6.92 -2.17 11.04
C TYR A 69 5.71 -1.92 10.13
N GLU A 70 5.13 -0.71 10.13
CA GLU A 70 3.99 -0.38 9.26
C GLU A 70 4.39 -0.36 7.79
N GLU A 71 5.53 0.26 7.46
CA GLU A 71 6.03 0.29 6.08
C GLU A 71 6.58 -1.08 5.66
N ALA A 72 7.21 -1.83 6.58
CA ALA A 72 7.59 -3.22 6.32
C ALA A 72 6.37 -4.09 5.98
N TYR A 73 5.31 -4.04 6.79
CA TYR A 73 4.05 -4.75 6.56
C TYR A 73 3.44 -4.38 5.20
N HIS A 74 3.39 -3.08 4.88
CA HIS A 74 2.89 -2.60 3.59
C HIS A 74 3.65 -3.20 2.40
N LEU A 75 4.99 -3.23 2.46
CA LEU A 75 5.82 -3.78 1.39
C LEU A 75 5.70 -5.30 1.26
N TYR A 76 5.70 -6.05 2.36
CA TYR A 76 5.51 -7.51 2.31
C TYR A 76 4.15 -7.88 1.72
N LEU A 77 3.09 -7.20 2.16
CA LEU A 77 1.74 -7.49 1.66
C LEU A 77 1.60 -7.11 0.19
N LYS A 78 2.23 -6.01 -0.24
CA LYS A 78 2.28 -5.60 -1.65
C LYS A 78 3.06 -6.59 -2.52
N PHE A 79 4.07 -7.26 -1.96
CA PHE A 79 4.83 -8.28 -2.68
C PHE A 79 4.01 -9.58 -2.89
N ILE A 80 3.16 -9.94 -1.93
CA ILE A 80 2.32 -11.16 -1.99
C ILE A 80 1.11 -10.99 -2.92
N THR A 81 0.61 -9.76 -3.06
CA THR A 81 -0.60 -9.45 -3.86
C THR A 81 -0.31 -9.44 -5.36
#